data_AF-A0A8H4WXP1-F1
#
_entry.id   AF-A0A8H4WXP1-F1
#
_cell.length_a   1.000
_cell.length_b   1.000
_cell.length_c   1.000
_cell.angle_alpha   90.00
_cell.angle_beta   90.00
_cell.angle_gamma   90.00
#
_symmetry.space_group_name_H-M   'P 1'
#
loop_
_entity.id
_entity.type
_entity.pdbx_description
1 polymer ?
#
loop_
_entity_poly.entity_id
_entity_poly.type
_entity_poly.pdbx_seq_one_letter_code
_entity_poly.pdbx_strand_id
1 'polypeptide(L)'
;MTNSYVSTTALLATFIPGIFGLNALIRPEAALRQFNFPSTSNIEARRVQHGLLRIYGIRNVVITSMMVQMWIADSHNMLGWASLIGSTQAIVDILVTRELTGSNPYVALRANALRTLVEMGFDPKTMVEHGIVWAEDQDPFGHVTQSRYMQFLGTCFNRVMESYDGYLNEEEYQQMITGKTVIPVVKKYKLDIKRQVRYPDALIAAYREDKIEPDKNHGTTVLFSITQQAIVAEVKGYTVYIDAKTGRPVDIRTVGGGWLKLFQGFSRKAVEASALREKWDEKHPRKPSKL
;
A
#
# COMPACT_ATOMS: atom_id res chain seq x y z
N MET A 1 -48.86 26.99 -22.88
CA MET A 1 -49.01 26.07 -21.74
C MET A 1 -47.86 25.10 -21.76
N THR A 2 -46.78 25.40 -21.04
CA THR A 2 -45.72 24.45 -20.75
C THR A 2 -46.33 23.25 -20.02
N ASN A 3 -46.00 22.05 -20.47
CA ASN A 3 -46.62 20.81 -20.01
C ASN A 3 -46.29 20.60 -18.52
N SER A 4 -47.28 20.80 -17.62
CA SER A 4 -47.12 20.79 -16.15
C SER A 4 -46.31 19.59 -15.65
N TYR A 5 -46.47 18.44 -16.29
CA TYR A 5 -45.73 17.22 -16.00
C TYR A 5 -44.21 17.36 -16.14
N VAL A 6 -43.72 18.09 -17.15
CA VAL A 6 -42.27 18.27 -17.38
C VAL A 6 -41.63 19.09 -16.27
N SER A 7 -42.34 20.12 -15.77
CA SER A 7 -41.86 20.96 -14.66
C SER A 7 -41.80 20.17 -13.35
N THR A 8 -42.82 19.37 -13.06
CA THR A 8 -42.84 18.51 -11.86
C THR A 8 -41.77 17.42 -11.90
N THR A 9 -41.58 16.77 -13.05
CA THR A 9 -40.51 15.75 -13.20
C THR A 9 -39.12 16.37 -13.07
N ALA A 10 -38.90 17.55 -13.65
CA ALA A 10 -37.64 18.28 -13.50
C ALA A 10 -37.36 18.60 -12.03
N LEU A 11 -38.36 19.12 -11.29
CA LEU A 11 -38.26 19.38 -9.86
C LEU A 11 -37.88 18.13 -9.07
N LEU A 12 -38.57 17.00 -9.32
CA LEU A 12 -38.27 15.74 -8.61
C LEU A 12 -36.83 15.26 -8.85
N ALA A 13 -36.31 15.42 -10.08
CA ALA A 13 -34.93 15.07 -10.39
C ALA A 13 -33.91 15.94 -9.63
N THR A 14 -34.25 17.18 -9.29
CA THR A 14 -33.35 18.08 -8.54
C THR A 14 -33.06 17.60 -7.11
N PHE A 15 -33.96 16.83 -6.50
CA PHE A 15 -33.76 16.33 -5.14
C PHE A 15 -32.70 15.22 -5.07
N ILE A 16 -32.42 14.53 -6.18
CA ILE A 16 -31.46 13.42 -6.21
C ILE A 16 -30.05 13.91 -5.77
N PRO A 17 -29.44 14.94 -6.40
CA PRO A 17 -28.19 15.52 -5.91
C PRO A 17 -28.25 15.96 -4.44
N GLY A 18 -29.35 16.58 -4.01
CA GLY A 18 -29.53 17.08 -2.65
C GLY A 18 -29.48 15.97 -1.60
N ILE A 19 -30.13 14.82 -1.86
CA ILE A 19 -30.09 13.64 -0.99
C ILE A 19 -28.68 13.08 -0.90
N PHE A 20 -27.98 12.91 -2.04
CA PHE A 20 -26.58 12.50 -2.04
C PHE A 20 -25.69 13.49 -1.30
N GLY A 21 -25.96 14.79 -1.44
CA GLY A 21 -25.21 15.86 -0.78
C GLY A 21 -25.38 15.85 0.74
N LEU A 22 -26.61 15.69 1.22
CA LEU A 22 -26.91 15.52 2.64
C LEU A 22 -26.24 14.26 3.21
N ASN A 23 -26.28 13.14 2.47
CA ASN A 23 -25.60 11.93 2.90
C ASN A 23 -24.09 12.12 2.99
N ALA A 24 -23.47 12.78 2.01
CA ALA A 24 -22.04 13.11 2.00
C ALA A 24 -21.63 14.04 3.16
N LEU A 25 -22.50 14.99 3.54
CA LEU A 25 -22.28 15.90 4.66
C LEU A 25 -22.31 15.19 6.02
N ILE A 26 -23.37 14.40 6.26
CA ILE A 26 -23.66 13.79 7.56
C ILE A 26 -22.87 12.49 7.74
N ARG A 27 -22.75 11.68 6.68
CA ARG A 27 -22.17 10.33 6.71
C ARG A 27 -21.13 10.14 5.59
N PRO A 28 -19.99 10.85 5.66
CA PRO A 28 -19.02 10.83 4.58
C PRO A 28 -18.48 9.43 4.26
N GLU A 29 -18.25 8.58 5.28
CA GLU A 29 -17.82 7.21 5.04
C GLU A 29 -18.85 6.37 4.28
N ALA A 30 -20.14 6.52 4.58
CA ALA A 30 -21.19 5.81 3.87
C ALA A 30 -21.30 6.26 2.41
N ALA A 31 -21.13 7.56 2.15
CA ALA A 31 -21.11 8.11 0.80
C ALA A 31 -19.88 7.66 0.01
N LEU A 32 -18.68 7.61 0.61
CA LEU A 32 -17.48 7.06 -0.05
C LEU A 32 -17.69 5.60 -0.49
N ARG A 33 -18.33 4.78 0.36
CA ARG A 33 -18.67 3.39 0.00
C ARG A 33 -19.65 3.29 -1.16
N GLN A 34 -20.63 4.19 -1.27
CA GLN A 34 -21.56 4.22 -2.41
C GLN A 34 -20.84 4.45 -3.74
N PHE A 35 -19.74 5.21 -3.72
CA PHE A 35 -18.89 5.46 -4.88
C PHE A 35 -17.74 4.45 -5.05
N ASN A 36 -17.72 3.37 -4.25
CA ASN A 36 -16.62 2.39 -4.21
C ASN A 36 -15.24 3.01 -3.94
N PHE A 37 -15.18 4.17 -3.27
CA PHE A 37 -13.91 4.74 -2.85
C PHE A 37 -13.34 3.94 -1.67
N PRO A 38 -12.06 3.54 -1.72
CA PRO A 38 -11.44 2.78 -0.64
C PRO A 38 -11.28 3.64 0.62
N SER A 39 -11.63 3.09 1.77
CA SER A 39 -11.37 3.72 3.06
C SER A 39 -9.88 3.65 3.38
N THR A 40 -9.24 4.80 3.61
CA THR A 40 -7.85 4.86 4.08
C THR A 40 -7.75 4.59 5.58
N SER A 41 -6.74 3.81 5.98
CA SER A 41 -6.34 3.62 7.38
C SER A 41 -5.55 4.82 7.94
N ASN A 42 -4.91 5.62 7.08
CA ASN A 42 -4.21 6.83 7.45
C ASN A 42 -5.22 7.93 7.86
N ILE A 43 -5.06 8.46 9.08
CA ILE A 43 -5.94 9.44 9.71
C ILE A 43 -5.95 10.78 8.95
N GLU A 44 -4.78 11.24 8.48
CA GLU A 44 -4.66 12.50 7.76
C GLU A 44 -5.32 12.42 6.38
N ALA A 45 -5.03 11.36 5.63
CA ALA A 45 -5.66 11.11 4.34
C ALA A 45 -7.19 10.96 4.48
N ARG A 46 -7.66 10.30 5.55
CA ARG A 46 -9.09 10.17 5.86
C ARG A 46 -9.72 11.53 6.15
N ARG A 47 -9.04 12.42 6.90
CA ARG A 47 -9.52 13.77 7.18
C ARG A 47 -9.67 14.59 5.88
N VAL A 48 -8.70 14.49 4.98
CA VAL A 48 -8.76 15.15 3.66
C VAL A 48 -9.92 14.60 2.82
N GLN A 49 -10.07 13.27 2.72
CA GLN A 49 -11.19 12.66 2.00
C GLN A 49 -12.55 13.08 2.55
N HIS A 50 -12.71 13.10 3.88
CA HIS A 50 -13.95 13.57 4.52
C HIS A 50 -14.21 15.05 4.25
N GLY A 51 -13.15 15.88 4.24
CA GLY A 51 -13.24 17.29 3.87
C GLY A 51 -13.73 17.49 2.43
N LEU A 52 -13.10 16.80 1.47
CA LEU A 52 -13.48 16.85 0.06
C LEU A 52 -14.92 16.39 -0.16
N LEU A 53 -15.34 15.31 0.51
CA LEU A 53 -16.69 14.80 0.36
C LEU A 53 -17.75 15.73 0.97
N ARG A 54 -17.42 16.43 2.06
CA ARG A 54 -18.30 17.49 2.61
C ARG A 54 -18.41 18.67 1.67
N ILE A 55 -17.32 19.09 1.02
CA ILE A 55 -17.36 20.14 -0.01
C ILE A 55 -18.28 19.71 -1.16
N TYR A 56 -18.13 18.48 -1.65
CA TYR A 56 -19.04 17.87 -2.64
C TYR A 56 -20.49 17.90 -2.15
N GLY A 57 -20.72 17.55 -0.89
CA GLY A 57 -22.05 17.54 -0.29
C GLY A 57 -22.71 18.92 -0.21
N ILE A 58 -21.96 19.94 0.24
CA ILE A 58 -22.42 21.33 0.28
C ILE A 58 -22.77 21.80 -1.13
N ARG A 59 -21.90 21.56 -2.11
CA ARG A 59 -22.13 21.93 -3.52
C ARG A 59 -23.46 21.39 -4.03
N ASN A 60 -23.73 20.10 -3.79
CA ASN A 60 -24.97 19.47 -4.26
C ASN A 60 -26.23 19.98 -3.55
N VAL A 61 -26.14 20.30 -2.25
CA VAL A 61 -27.26 20.91 -1.49
C VAL A 61 -27.55 22.33 -2.01
N VAL A 62 -26.51 23.14 -2.26
CA VAL A 62 -26.66 24.50 -2.80
C VAL A 62 -27.31 24.47 -4.18
N ILE A 63 -26.83 23.62 -5.09
CA ILE A 63 -27.41 23.47 -6.43
C ILE A 63 -28.89 23.07 -6.34
N THR A 64 -29.22 22.10 -5.48
CA THR A 64 -30.61 21.66 -5.28
C THR A 64 -31.48 22.80 -4.78
N SER A 65 -31.02 23.57 -3.79
CA SER A 65 -31.74 24.72 -3.25
C SER A 65 -31.98 25.80 -4.32
N MET A 66 -30.97 26.10 -5.14
CA MET A 66 -31.11 27.07 -6.24
C MET A 66 -32.16 26.62 -7.26
N MET A 67 -32.17 25.34 -7.64
CA MET A 67 -33.15 24.83 -8.61
C MET A 67 -34.58 24.83 -8.04
N VAL A 68 -34.75 24.51 -6.76
CA VAL A 68 -36.05 24.61 -6.07
C VAL A 68 -36.52 26.07 -6.04
N GLN A 69 -35.64 27.03 -5.75
CA GLN A 69 -36.00 28.46 -5.78
C GLN A 69 -36.40 28.94 -7.19
N MET A 70 -35.69 28.51 -8.24
CA MET A 70 -36.03 28.83 -9.62
C MET A 70 -37.41 28.27 -10.03
N TRP A 71 -37.76 27.08 -9.52
CA TRP A 71 -39.08 26.50 -9.73
C TRP A 71 -40.16 27.28 -8.98
N ILE A 72 -39.95 27.65 -7.72
CA ILE A 72 -40.88 28.48 -6.93
C ILE A 72 -41.13 29.84 -7.59
N ALA A 73 -40.08 30.44 -8.18
CA ALA A 73 -40.16 31.72 -8.88
C ALA A 73 -40.80 31.63 -10.29
N ASP A 74 -41.31 30.46 -10.68
CA ASP A 74 -41.90 30.18 -12.00
C ASP A 74 -40.98 30.51 -13.20
N SER A 75 -39.66 30.50 -12.97
CA SER A 75 -38.65 30.85 -13.98
C SER A 75 -38.22 29.61 -14.76
N HIS A 76 -39.11 29.11 -15.62
CA HIS A 76 -38.89 27.87 -16.38
C HIS A 76 -37.63 27.90 -17.26
N ASN A 77 -37.29 29.05 -17.85
CA ASN A 77 -36.08 29.19 -18.67
C ASN A 77 -34.81 29.02 -17.83
N MET A 78 -34.77 29.62 -16.63
CA MET A 78 -33.62 29.46 -15.72
C MET A 78 -33.54 28.05 -15.16
N LEU A 79 -34.67 27.44 -14.83
CA LEU A 79 -34.73 26.05 -14.37
C LEU A 79 -34.22 25.09 -15.45
N GLY A 80 -34.55 25.31 -16.72
CA GLY A 80 -34.04 24.54 -17.84
C GLY A 80 -32.51 24.63 -17.98
N TRP A 81 -31.96 25.85 -17.95
CA TRP A 81 -30.51 26.06 -17.99
C TRP A 81 -29.78 25.46 -16.78
N ALA A 82 -30.32 25.66 -15.57
CA ALA A 82 -29.76 25.08 -14.36
C ALA A 82 -29.75 23.54 -14.42
N SER A 83 -30.80 22.93 -14.98
CA SER A 83 -30.89 21.47 -15.16
C SER A 83 -29.83 20.93 -16.12
N LEU A 84 -29.58 21.65 -17.22
CA LEU A 84 -28.54 21.29 -18.19
C LEU A 84 -27.13 21.39 -17.59
N ILE A 85 -26.85 22.48 -16.86
CA ILE A 85 -25.57 22.68 -16.16
C ILE A 85 -25.38 21.59 -15.09
N GLY A 86 -26.40 21.34 -14.26
CA GLY A 86 -26.35 20.31 -13.22
C GLY A 86 -26.12 18.91 -13.78
N SER A 87 -26.74 18.57 -14.90
CA SER A 87 -26.54 17.29 -15.60
C SER A 87 -25.12 17.15 -16.12
N THR A 88 -24.55 18.23 -16.68
CA THR A 88 -23.16 18.25 -17.15
C THR A 88 -22.20 18.01 -15.99
N GLN A 89 -22.43 18.64 -14.84
CA GLN A 89 -21.62 18.41 -13.64
C GLN A 89 -21.69 16.95 -13.18
N ALA A 90 -22.88 16.34 -13.16
CA ALA A 90 -23.03 14.94 -12.78
C ALA A 90 -22.26 13.99 -13.73
N ILE A 91 -22.25 14.28 -15.03
CA ILE A 91 -21.46 13.53 -16.01
C ILE A 91 -19.96 13.67 -15.72
N VAL A 92 -19.48 14.89 -15.47
CA VAL A 92 -18.07 15.14 -15.13
C VAL A 92 -17.69 14.42 -13.83
N ASP A 93 -18.54 14.48 -12.80
CA ASP A 93 -18.31 13.76 -11.54
C ASP A 93 -18.23 12.23 -11.78
N ILE A 94 -19.08 11.67 -12.64
CA ILE A 94 -19.02 10.25 -13.02
C ILE A 94 -17.72 9.94 -13.76
N LEU A 95 -17.29 10.78 -14.69
CA LEU A 95 -16.05 10.57 -15.44
C LEU A 95 -14.82 10.63 -14.53
N VAL A 96 -14.74 11.65 -13.68
CA VAL A 96 -13.66 11.80 -12.70
C VAL A 96 -13.70 10.65 -11.69
N THR A 97 -14.89 10.29 -11.19
CA THR A 97 -15.03 9.13 -10.29
C THR A 97 -14.59 7.86 -10.99
N ARG A 98 -14.95 7.63 -12.26
CA ARG A 98 -14.51 6.46 -13.04
C ARG A 98 -13.02 6.48 -13.35
N GLU A 99 -12.41 7.65 -13.50
CA GLU A 99 -10.95 7.75 -13.63
C GLU A 99 -10.25 7.42 -12.30
N LEU A 100 -10.83 7.86 -11.18
CA LEU A 100 -10.30 7.61 -9.83
C LEU A 100 -10.63 6.20 -9.29
N THR A 101 -11.73 5.57 -9.73
CA THR A 101 -12.27 4.31 -9.19
C THR A 101 -12.43 3.19 -10.22
N GLY A 102 -12.34 3.48 -11.53
CA GLY A 102 -12.43 2.49 -12.60
C GLY A 102 -11.34 1.42 -12.45
N SER A 103 -11.63 0.20 -12.93
CA SER A 103 -10.88 -1.05 -12.74
C SER A 103 -9.39 -0.80 -12.49
N ASN A 104 -9.04 -0.55 -11.24
CA ASN A 104 -7.75 0.03 -10.94
C ASN A 104 -6.71 -1.03 -11.34
N PRO A 105 -5.93 -0.82 -12.42
CA PRO A 105 -4.98 -1.84 -12.89
C PRO A 105 -4.02 -2.21 -11.77
N TYR A 106 -3.79 -1.27 -10.85
CA TYR A 106 -3.09 -1.49 -9.60
C TYR A 106 -3.57 -2.70 -8.80
N VAL A 107 -4.89 -2.90 -8.63
CA VAL A 107 -5.40 -3.99 -7.78
C VAL A 107 -5.03 -5.35 -8.37
N ALA A 108 -5.20 -5.52 -9.69
CA ALA A 108 -4.81 -6.74 -10.38
C ALA A 108 -3.29 -6.93 -10.40
N LEU A 109 -2.53 -5.87 -10.68
CA LEU A 109 -1.07 -5.89 -10.69
C LEU A 109 -0.49 -6.19 -9.31
N ARG A 110 -1.04 -5.59 -8.25
CA ARG A 110 -0.67 -5.83 -6.85
C ARG A 110 -0.96 -7.26 -6.44
N ALA A 111 -2.14 -7.78 -6.77
CA ALA A 111 -2.49 -9.18 -6.49
C ALA A 111 -1.52 -10.14 -7.20
N ASN A 112 -1.16 -9.85 -8.45
CA ASN A 112 -0.18 -10.65 -9.18
C ASN A 112 1.23 -10.55 -8.58
N ALA A 113 1.65 -9.35 -8.15
CA ALA A 113 2.94 -9.12 -7.50
C ALA A 113 3.06 -9.91 -6.18
N LEU A 114 2.05 -9.84 -5.32
CA LEU A 114 2.00 -10.60 -4.06
C LEU A 114 2.06 -12.10 -4.32
N ARG A 115 1.24 -12.62 -5.24
CA ARG A 115 1.27 -14.04 -5.62
C ARG A 115 2.65 -14.46 -6.12
N THR A 116 3.24 -13.67 -7.02
CA THR A 116 4.57 -13.92 -7.58
C THR A 116 5.63 -14.00 -6.48
N LEU A 117 5.64 -13.04 -5.54
CA LEU A 117 6.60 -13.05 -4.44
C LEU A 117 6.45 -14.28 -3.54
N VAL A 118 5.22 -14.70 -3.24
CA VAL A 118 4.97 -15.93 -2.47
C VAL A 118 5.45 -17.17 -3.22
N GLU A 119 5.18 -17.27 -4.52
CA GLU A 119 5.65 -18.37 -5.35
C GLU A 119 7.19 -18.43 -5.44
N MET A 120 7.87 -17.28 -5.31
CA MET A 120 9.34 -17.17 -5.22
C MET A 120 9.92 -17.47 -3.83
N GLY A 121 9.07 -17.79 -2.85
CA GLY A 121 9.45 -18.14 -1.48
C GLY A 121 9.62 -16.95 -0.53
N PHE A 122 9.17 -15.75 -0.88
CA PHE A 122 9.19 -14.61 0.05
C PHE A 122 8.05 -14.70 1.08
N ASP A 123 8.33 -14.35 2.34
CA ASP A 123 7.36 -14.46 3.44
C ASP A 123 6.32 -13.33 3.37
N PRO A 124 5.01 -13.62 3.20
CA PRO A 124 3.94 -12.62 3.17
C PRO A 124 3.94 -11.67 4.38
N LYS A 125 4.34 -12.15 5.56
CA LYS A 125 4.34 -11.34 6.79
C LYS A 125 5.37 -10.22 6.77
N THR A 126 6.38 -10.33 5.91
CA THR A 126 7.45 -9.34 5.77
C THR A 126 7.15 -8.30 4.70
N MET A 127 6.08 -8.47 3.93
CA MET A 127 5.79 -7.65 2.76
C MET A 127 5.32 -6.25 3.17
N VAL A 128 6.02 -5.22 2.68
CA VAL A 128 5.66 -3.82 2.88
C VAL A 128 5.59 -3.11 1.54
N GLU A 129 4.52 -2.35 1.34
CA GLU A 129 4.29 -1.59 0.13
C GLU A 129 4.71 -0.14 0.31
N HIS A 130 5.47 0.38 -0.65
CA HIS A 130 5.95 1.75 -0.70
C HIS A 130 5.49 2.40 -2.01
N GLY A 131 4.60 3.39 -1.93
CA GLY A 131 4.32 4.26 -3.07
C GLY A 131 5.52 5.17 -3.32
N ILE A 132 5.95 5.26 -4.57
CA ILE A 132 7.00 6.20 -4.96
C ILE A 132 6.40 7.61 -4.93
N VAL A 133 7.10 8.55 -4.31
CA VAL A 133 6.73 9.96 -4.21
C VAL A 133 7.63 10.78 -5.11
N TRP A 134 7.06 11.54 -6.05
CA TRP A 134 7.81 12.32 -7.04
C TRP A 134 8.86 13.25 -6.41
N ALA A 135 8.47 14.04 -5.40
CA ALA A 135 9.35 15.07 -4.81
C ALA A 135 10.41 14.51 -3.86
N GLU A 136 10.15 13.37 -3.22
CA GLU A 136 11.01 12.84 -2.15
C GLU A 136 11.90 11.70 -2.62
N ASP A 137 11.39 10.86 -3.52
CA ASP A 137 12.07 9.63 -3.89
C ASP A 137 12.89 9.77 -5.16
N GLN A 138 12.56 10.72 -6.04
CA GLN A 138 13.22 10.85 -7.33
C GLN A 138 14.36 11.87 -7.36
N ASP A 139 15.36 11.59 -8.18
CA ASP A 139 16.40 12.54 -8.55
C ASP A 139 15.92 13.45 -9.71
N PRO A 140 16.70 14.48 -10.08
CA PRO A 140 16.38 15.35 -11.22
C PRO A 140 16.28 14.63 -12.58
N PHE A 141 16.72 13.38 -12.69
CA PHE A 141 16.63 12.55 -13.91
C PHE A 141 15.36 11.68 -13.93
N GLY A 142 14.53 11.80 -12.89
CA GLY A 142 13.27 11.08 -12.75
C GLY A 142 13.47 9.61 -12.37
N HIS A 143 14.59 9.25 -11.77
CA HIS A 143 14.82 7.90 -11.22
C HIS A 143 14.69 7.92 -9.70
N VAL A 144 14.24 6.83 -9.10
CA VAL A 144 14.33 6.68 -7.64
C VAL A 144 15.81 6.77 -7.23
N THR A 145 16.11 7.71 -6.33
CA THR A 145 17.45 7.94 -5.78
C THR A 145 17.99 6.70 -5.08
N GLN A 146 19.28 6.45 -5.24
CA GLN A 146 19.93 5.24 -4.70
C GLN A 146 19.79 5.11 -3.17
N SER A 147 19.80 6.22 -2.43
CA SER A 147 19.62 6.23 -0.98
C SER A 147 18.25 5.71 -0.53
N ARG A 148 17.21 5.92 -1.33
CA ARG A 148 15.83 5.51 -1.00
C ARG A 148 15.62 4.00 -1.03
N TYR A 149 16.35 3.29 -1.88
CA TYR A 149 16.30 1.83 -1.92
C TYR A 149 16.57 1.22 -0.53
N MET A 150 17.59 1.71 0.17
CA MET A 150 17.92 1.20 1.51
C MET A 150 16.88 1.57 2.56
N GLN A 151 16.21 2.72 2.44
CA GLN A 151 15.11 3.08 3.32
C GLN A 151 13.90 2.15 3.15
N PHE A 152 13.52 1.83 1.92
CA PHE A 152 12.43 0.89 1.64
C PHE A 152 12.75 -0.51 2.17
N LEU A 153 13.97 -0.99 1.91
CA LEU A 153 14.45 -2.28 2.39
C LEU A 153 14.57 -2.33 3.93
N GLY A 154 14.97 -1.22 4.56
CA GLY A 154 15.03 -1.11 6.02
C GLY A 154 13.66 -1.23 6.69
N THR A 155 12.59 -0.77 6.03
CA THR A 155 11.22 -0.95 6.55
C THR A 155 10.82 -2.43 6.55
N CYS A 156 11.19 -3.19 5.52
CA CYS A 156 11.00 -4.65 5.48
C CYS A 156 11.84 -5.35 6.57
N PHE A 157 13.07 -4.89 6.81
CA PHE A 157 13.88 -5.42 7.91
C PHE A 157 13.19 -5.28 9.28
N ASN A 158 12.52 -4.16 9.55
CA ASN A 158 11.73 -4.00 10.77
C ASN A 158 10.57 -5.00 10.85
N ARG A 159 9.90 -5.35 9.74
CA ARG A 159 8.89 -6.43 9.72
C ARG A 159 9.47 -7.80 10.02
N VAL A 160 10.71 -8.06 9.59
CA VAL A 160 11.40 -9.29 9.98
C VAL A 160 11.60 -9.32 11.50
N MET A 161 11.98 -8.19 12.11
CA MET A 161 12.10 -8.09 13.57
C MET A 161 10.75 -8.31 14.26
N GLU A 162 9.67 -7.70 13.77
CA GLU A 162 8.31 -7.94 14.28
C GLU A 162 7.96 -9.41 14.30
N SER A 163 8.35 -10.19 13.27
CA SER A 163 8.05 -11.62 13.19
C SER A 163 8.70 -12.48 14.27
N TYR A 164 9.60 -11.92 15.09
CA TYR A 164 10.22 -12.61 16.22
C TYR A 164 9.23 -12.80 17.38
N ASP A 165 8.16 -12.00 17.44
CA ASP A 165 7.06 -12.10 18.40
C ASP A 165 6.38 -13.49 18.42
N GLY A 166 6.41 -14.19 17.29
CA GLY A 166 5.88 -15.56 17.16
C GLY A 166 6.75 -16.62 17.85
N TYR A 167 7.93 -16.25 18.34
CA TYR A 167 8.91 -17.17 18.92
C TYR A 167 9.36 -16.75 20.33
N LEU A 168 9.61 -15.46 20.51
CA LEU A 168 9.98 -14.84 21.78
C LEU A 168 8.73 -14.56 22.60
N ASN A 169 8.83 -14.67 23.92
CA ASN A 169 7.77 -14.13 24.79
C ASN A 169 7.82 -12.59 24.83
N GLU A 170 6.78 -11.95 25.36
CA GLU A 170 6.69 -10.49 25.41
C GLU A 170 7.92 -9.84 26.07
N GLU A 171 8.39 -10.36 27.19
CA GLU A 171 9.55 -9.80 27.88
C GLU A 171 10.83 -9.93 27.06
N GLU A 172 11.09 -11.11 26.49
CA GLU A 172 12.25 -11.37 25.62
C GLU A 172 12.25 -10.46 24.40
N TYR A 173 11.08 -10.29 23.76
CA TYR A 173 10.89 -9.43 22.61
C TYR A 173 11.14 -7.96 22.95
N GLN A 174 10.55 -7.46 24.05
CA GLN A 174 10.77 -6.10 24.53
C GLN A 174 12.24 -5.84 24.87
N GLN A 175 12.91 -6.80 25.50
CA GLN A 175 14.34 -6.69 25.81
C GLN A 175 15.21 -6.68 24.54
N MET A 176 14.86 -7.45 23.51
CA MET A 176 15.54 -7.41 22.21
C MET A 176 15.37 -6.04 21.55
N ILE A 177 14.14 -5.54 21.37
CA ILE A 177 13.91 -4.27 20.64
C ILE A 177 14.49 -3.06 21.37
N THR A 178 14.60 -3.12 22.71
CA THR A 178 15.23 -2.07 23.52
C THR A 178 16.74 -2.24 23.69
N GLY A 179 17.35 -3.25 23.06
CA GLY A 179 18.80 -3.46 23.10
C GLY A 179 19.34 -3.87 24.46
N LYS A 180 18.54 -4.59 25.26
CA LYS A 180 18.93 -5.05 26.61
C LYS A 180 19.48 -6.48 26.63
N THR A 181 19.17 -7.29 25.62
CA THR A 181 19.62 -8.69 25.51
C THR A 181 20.28 -8.97 24.17
N VAL A 182 19.93 -10.05 23.49
CA VAL A 182 20.47 -10.40 22.19
C VAL A 182 19.76 -9.59 21.12
N ILE A 183 20.53 -8.93 20.26
CA ILE A 183 19.99 -8.13 19.16
C ILE A 183 20.53 -8.60 17.81
N PRO A 184 19.69 -8.71 16.77
CA PRO A 184 20.14 -8.93 15.40
C PRO A 184 20.67 -7.62 14.81
N VAL A 185 21.90 -7.64 14.31
CA VAL A 185 22.54 -6.47 13.67
C VAL A 185 22.99 -6.82 12.27
N VAL A 186 22.63 -5.99 11.29
CA VAL A 186 23.08 -6.13 9.90
C VAL A 186 24.60 -5.97 9.85
N LYS A 187 25.32 -7.04 9.49
CA LYS A 187 26.79 -7.03 9.45
C LYS A 187 27.34 -6.79 8.05
N LYS A 188 26.71 -7.39 7.05
CA LYS A 188 27.13 -7.31 5.65
C LYS A 188 25.92 -7.42 4.73
N TYR A 189 25.92 -6.61 3.69
CA TYR A 189 24.94 -6.72 2.61
C TYR A 189 25.59 -6.34 1.27
N LYS A 190 24.98 -6.80 0.18
CA LYS A 190 25.25 -6.39 -1.20
C LYS A 190 23.93 -5.98 -1.83
N LEU A 191 23.84 -4.74 -2.30
CA LEU A 191 22.70 -4.19 -3.03
C LEU A 191 22.97 -4.28 -4.53
N ASP A 192 22.09 -4.95 -5.26
CA ASP A 192 22.06 -5.00 -6.72
C ASP A 192 20.80 -4.28 -7.21
N ILE A 193 20.94 -3.06 -7.76
CA ILE A 193 19.86 -2.33 -8.45
C ILE A 193 19.78 -2.83 -9.88
N LYS A 194 18.70 -3.56 -10.22
CA LYS A 194 18.53 -4.27 -11.48
C LYS A 194 17.81 -3.45 -12.54
N ARG A 195 16.93 -2.53 -12.12
CA ARG A 195 16.09 -1.72 -13.03
C ARG A 195 15.86 -0.35 -12.42
N GLN A 196 15.68 0.64 -13.30
CA GLN A 196 15.25 1.98 -12.89
C GLN A 196 13.77 1.97 -12.50
N VAL A 197 13.42 2.72 -11.45
CA VAL A 197 12.05 2.91 -10.98
C VAL A 197 11.70 4.39 -11.09
N ARG A 198 10.46 4.71 -11.45
CA ARG A 198 9.97 6.07 -11.62
C ARG A 198 8.60 6.24 -10.99
N TYR A 199 8.27 7.47 -10.61
CA TYR A 199 6.90 7.88 -10.31
C TYR A 199 6.04 7.91 -11.60
N PRO A 200 4.75 7.54 -11.54
CA PRO A 200 4.11 6.82 -10.44
C PRO A 200 4.41 5.32 -10.50
N ASP A 201 4.83 4.74 -9.38
CA ASP A 201 4.92 3.29 -9.19
C ASP A 201 4.75 2.99 -7.69
N ALA A 202 4.58 1.73 -7.35
CA ALA A 202 4.70 1.26 -5.99
C ALA A 202 5.55 0.00 -5.95
N LEU A 203 6.38 -0.10 -4.91
CA LEU A 203 7.28 -1.21 -4.69
C LEU A 203 6.81 -2.04 -3.51
N ILE A 204 6.87 -3.36 -3.64
CA ILE A 204 6.72 -4.28 -2.51
C ILE A 204 8.12 -4.71 -2.07
N ALA A 205 8.50 -4.32 -0.86
CA ALA A 205 9.67 -4.85 -0.18
C ALA A 205 9.30 -6.19 0.45
N ALA A 206 10.07 -7.24 0.21
CA ALA A 206 9.79 -8.58 0.73
C ALA A 206 11.08 -9.30 1.12
N TYR A 207 11.03 -10.07 2.20
CA TYR A 207 12.16 -10.83 2.74
C TYR A 207 11.95 -12.33 2.58
N ARG A 208 13.04 -13.01 2.25
CA ARG A 208 13.13 -14.47 2.24
C ARG A 208 14.31 -14.88 3.11
N GLU A 209 14.04 -15.82 4.01
CA GLU A 209 15.09 -16.51 4.77
C GLU A 209 15.82 -17.49 3.84
N ASP A 210 17.13 -17.31 3.67
CA ASP A 210 17.92 -18.20 2.82
C ASP A 210 18.61 -19.29 3.67
N LYS A 211 19.12 -18.93 4.86
CA LYS A 211 19.80 -19.85 5.78
C LYS A 211 19.97 -19.22 7.16
N ILE A 212 19.76 -19.98 8.23
CA ILE A 212 20.14 -19.57 9.58
C ILE A 212 21.33 -20.41 10.12
N GLU A 213 22.26 -19.73 10.76
CA GLU A 213 23.40 -20.28 11.51
C GLU A 213 23.23 -19.94 13.00
N PRO A 214 23.98 -20.59 13.90
CA PRO A 214 23.84 -20.35 15.34
C PRO A 214 24.02 -18.89 15.75
N ASP A 215 24.86 -18.14 15.03
CA ASP A 215 25.19 -16.73 15.31
C ASP A 215 24.72 -15.76 14.23
N LYS A 216 24.11 -16.24 13.13
CA LYS A 216 23.78 -15.43 11.95
C LYS A 216 22.48 -15.83 11.28
N ASN A 217 21.85 -14.85 10.62
CA ASN A 217 20.69 -15.08 9.78
C ASN A 217 20.95 -14.53 8.37
N HIS A 218 20.94 -15.39 7.35
CA HIS A 218 21.19 -15.04 5.96
C HIS A 218 19.88 -14.93 5.20
N GLY A 219 19.65 -13.79 4.56
CA GLY A 219 18.46 -13.65 3.73
C GLY A 219 18.63 -12.74 2.54
N THR A 220 17.60 -12.79 1.71
CA THR A 220 17.43 -11.97 0.53
C THR A 220 16.23 -11.07 0.73
N THR A 221 16.43 -9.75 0.65
CA THR A 221 15.34 -8.77 0.58
C THR A 221 15.25 -8.24 -0.85
N VAL A 222 14.05 -8.15 -1.41
CA VAL A 222 13.84 -7.59 -2.75
C VAL A 222 12.91 -6.39 -2.71
N LEU A 223 13.04 -5.52 -3.70
CA LEU A 223 12.01 -4.57 -4.10
C LEU A 223 11.41 -5.04 -5.41
N PHE A 224 10.10 -5.26 -5.42
CA PHE A 224 9.33 -5.70 -6.58
C PHE A 224 8.43 -4.56 -7.05
N SER A 225 8.58 -4.12 -8.30
CA SER A 225 7.75 -3.08 -8.89
C SER A 225 6.39 -3.62 -9.29
N ILE A 226 5.33 -2.98 -8.83
CA ILE A 226 3.95 -3.32 -9.20
C ILE A 226 3.70 -2.94 -10.67
N THR A 227 4.26 -1.85 -11.18
CA THR A 227 4.04 -1.49 -12.59
C THR A 227 4.83 -2.39 -13.53
N GLN A 228 6.10 -2.67 -13.22
CA GLN A 228 6.99 -3.46 -14.07
C GLN A 228 6.84 -4.98 -13.90
N GLN A 229 6.12 -5.41 -12.85
CA GLN A 229 5.94 -6.82 -12.49
C GLN A 229 7.26 -7.59 -12.42
N ALA A 230 8.25 -7.01 -11.74
CA ALA A 230 9.58 -7.59 -11.62
C ALA A 230 10.35 -7.08 -10.41
N ILE A 231 11.36 -7.85 -9.99
CA ILE A 231 12.37 -7.41 -9.04
C ILE A 231 13.22 -6.31 -9.68
N VAL A 232 13.19 -5.13 -9.06
CA VAL A 232 13.95 -3.94 -9.50
C VAL A 232 15.21 -3.73 -8.68
N ALA A 233 15.26 -4.23 -7.44
CA ALA A 233 16.46 -4.28 -6.63
C ALA A 233 16.46 -5.49 -5.70
N GLU A 234 17.64 -5.96 -5.34
CA GLU A 234 17.84 -7.11 -4.47
C GLU A 234 18.99 -6.81 -3.49
N VAL A 235 18.78 -7.10 -2.21
CA VAL A 235 19.80 -7.13 -1.19
C VAL A 235 20.01 -8.55 -0.71
N LYS A 236 21.26 -8.99 -0.76
CA LYS A 236 21.72 -10.24 -0.13
C LYS A 236 22.66 -9.91 1.00
N GLY A 237 22.41 -10.46 2.17
CA GLY A 237 23.21 -10.16 3.34
C GLY A 237 22.97 -11.11 4.49
N TYR A 238 23.51 -10.75 5.64
CA TYR A 238 23.20 -11.44 6.87
C TYR A 238 23.21 -10.49 8.07
N THR A 239 22.40 -10.84 9.07
CA THR A 239 22.50 -10.30 10.42
C THR A 239 23.35 -11.22 11.28
N VAL A 240 23.99 -10.63 12.29
CA VAL A 240 24.67 -11.36 13.37
C VAL A 240 23.85 -11.11 14.63
N TYR A 241 23.61 -12.15 15.41
CA TYR A 241 23.05 -12.01 16.75
C TYR A 241 24.16 -11.63 17.71
N ILE A 242 24.06 -10.46 18.34
CA ILE A 242 25.05 -9.97 19.30
C ILE A 242 24.42 -9.82 20.68
N ASP A 243 25.19 -10.13 21.72
CA ASP A 243 24.85 -9.76 23.08
C ASP A 243 25.05 -8.24 23.25
N ALA A 244 23.97 -7.51 23.58
CA ALA A 244 24.00 -6.05 23.59
C ALA A 244 24.92 -5.46 24.67
N LYS A 245 25.21 -6.21 25.75
CA LYS A 245 26.09 -5.76 26.83
C LYS A 245 27.56 -5.86 26.44
N THR A 246 27.94 -6.94 25.76
CA THR A 246 29.33 -7.24 25.41
C THR A 246 29.70 -6.82 23.99
N GLY A 247 28.70 -6.61 23.11
CA GLY A 247 28.89 -6.34 21.69
C GLY A 247 29.45 -7.53 20.90
N ARG A 248 29.42 -8.74 21.47
CA ARG A 248 30.01 -9.94 20.87
C ARG A 248 28.93 -10.82 20.23
N PRO A 249 29.23 -11.51 19.10
CA PRO A 249 28.35 -12.52 18.55
C PRO A 249 28.00 -13.60 19.57
N VAL A 250 26.78 -14.10 19.53
CA VAL A 250 26.27 -15.14 20.45
C VAL A 250 25.57 -16.26 19.68
N ASP A 251 25.72 -17.49 20.16
CA ASP A 251 24.97 -18.64 19.67
C ASP A 251 23.56 -18.63 20.28
N ILE A 252 22.57 -18.24 19.48
CA ILE A 252 21.18 -18.08 19.95
C ILE A 252 20.52 -19.39 20.42
N ARG A 253 21.10 -20.55 20.09
CA ARG A 253 20.61 -21.85 20.58
C ARG A 253 20.94 -22.07 22.05
N THR A 254 21.96 -21.35 22.56
CA THR A 254 22.48 -21.50 23.93
C THR A 254 21.99 -20.42 24.89
N VAL A 255 21.35 -19.36 24.37
CA VAL A 255 20.83 -18.23 25.16
C VAL A 255 19.68 -18.66 26.10
N GLY A 256 18.95 -19.71 25.73
CA GLY A 256 17.74 -20.16 26.44
C GLY A 256 16.48 -19.42 25.98
N GLY A 257 15.36 -19.68 26.65
CA GLY A 257 14.09 -18.99 26.37
C GLY A 257 13.52 -19.25 24.97
N GLY A 258 12.90 -18.23 24.38
CA GLY A 258 12.32 -18.28 23.03
C GLY A 258 13.35 -18.34 21.89
N TRP A 259 14.63 -18.09 22.14
CA TRP A 259 15.66 -18.01 21.10
C TRP A 259 15.93 -19.34 20.39
N LEU A 260 15.85 -20.46 21.10
CA LEU A 260 15.94 -21.79 20.47
C LEU A 260 14.74 -22.04 19.54
N LYS A 261 13.54 -21.61 19.93
CA LYS A 261 12.34 -21.71 19.08
C LYS A 261 12.48 -20.85 17.83
N LEU A 262 13.04 -19.65 17.99
CA LEU A 262 13.33 -18.76 16.86
C LEU A 262 14.29 -19.44 15.88
N PHE A 263 15.41 -19.98 16.37
CA PHE A 263 16.37 -20.69 15.52
C PHE A 263 15.72 -21.84 14.75
N GLN A 264 14.94 -22.68 15.43
CA GLN A 264 14.23 -23.81 14.81
C GLN A 264 13.15 -23.35 13.81
N GLY A 265 12.43 -22.28 14.14
CA GLY A 265 11.41 -21.68 13.27
C GLY A 265 12.01 -21.15 11.98
N PHE A 266 13.08 -20.37 12.09
CA PHE A 266 13.78 -19.79 10.96
C PHE A 266 14.49 -20.86 10.12
N SER A 267 15.04 -21.90 10.75
CA SER A 267 15.60 -23.05 10.03
C SER A 267 14.56 -23.71 9.12
N ARG A 268 13.33 -23.89 9.63
CA ARG A 268 12.23 -24.45 8.85
C ARG A 268 11.80 -23.52 7.72
N LYS A 269 11.65 -22.23 8.01
CA LYS A 269 11.33 -21.21 6.99
C LYS A 269 12.36 -21.19 5.86
N ALA A 270 13.65 -21.29 6.18
CA ALA A 270 14.71 -21.34 5.18
C ALA A 270 14.58 -22.54 4.24
N VAL A 271 14.29 -23.73 4.78
CA VAL A 271 14.07 -24.95 3.99
C VAL A 271 12.85 -24.81 3.07
N GLU A 272 11.72 -24.36 3.62
CA GLU A 272 10.48 -24.16 2.87
C GLU A 272 10.67 -23.12 1.75
N ALA A 273 11.34 -22.01 2.06
CA ALA A 273 11.60 -20.95 1.12
C ALA A 273 12.58 -21.34 0.01
N SER A 274 13.61 -22.14 0.33
CA SER A 274 14.53 -22.70 -0.68
C SER A 274 13.78 -23.61 -1.65
N ALA A 275 12.91 -24.49 -1.15
CA ALA A 275 12.12 -25.39 -2.00
C ALA A 275 11.17 -24.62 -2.94
N LEU A 276 10.52 -23.56 -2.45
CA LEU A 276 9.68 -22.69 -3.29
C LEU A 276 10.50 -21.96 -4.35
N ARG A 277 11.66 -21.43 -3.96
CA ARG A 277 12.56 -20.73 -4.87
C ARG A 277 13.09 -21.66 -5.97
N GLU A 278 13.52 -22.88 -5.63
CA GLU A 278 14.02 -23.87 -6.59
C GLU A 278 12.93 -24.20 -7.62
N LYS A 279 11.71 -24.49 -7.15
CA LYS A 279 10.54 -24.72 -8.01
C LYS A 279 10.22 -23.52 -8.90
N TRP A 280 10.41 -22.30 -8.41
CA TRP A 280 10.25 -21.09 -9.20
C TRP A 280 11.32 -20.97 -10.30
N ASP A 281 12.59 -21.14 -9.93
CA ASP A 281 13.74 -21.03 -10.84
C ASP A 281 13.67 -22.11 -11.95
N GLU A 282 13.16 -23.32 -11.66
CA GLU A 282 12.88 -24.37 -12.66
C GLU A 282 11.82 -23.95 -13.69
N LYS A 283 10.72 -23.33 -13.23
CA LYS A 283 9.63 -22.86 -14.10
C LYS A 283 10.00 -21.60 -14.89
N HIS A 284 10.95 -20.82 -14.38
CA HIS A 284 11.34 -19.52 -14.93
C HIS A 284 12.86 -19.47 -15.13
N PRO A 285 13.41 -20.28 -16.06
CA PRO A 285 14.84 -20.35 -16.27
C PRO A 285 15.38 -18.97 -16.63
N ARG A 286 16.45 -18.57 -15.94
CA ARG A 286 17.08 -17.26 -16.17
C ARG A 286 17.68 -17.24 -17.56
N LYS A 287 17.38 -16.21 -18.34
CA LYS A 287 18.10 -15.96 -19.58
C LYS A 287 19.58 -15.74 -19.23
N PRO A 288 20.53 -16.38 -19.93
CA PRO A 288 21.94 -16.11 -19.72
C PRO A 288 22.18 -14.61 -19.94
N SER A 289 22.86 -13.98 -18.98
CA SER A 289 23.26 -12.59 -19.11
C SER A 289 24.18 -12.48 -20.32
N LYS A 290 23.77 -11.71 -21.32
CA LYS A 290 24.70 -11.25 -22.37
C LYS A 290 25.55 -10.16 -21.72
N LEU A 291 26.69 -10.58 -21.16
CA LEU A 291 27.76 -9.66 -20.76
C LEU A 291 28.44 -9.12 -22.01
#